data_AF-A0A1Y2BQR0-F1
#
_entry.id   AF-A0A1Y2BQR0-F1
#
_cell.length_a   1.000
_cell.length_b   1.000
_cell.length_c   1.000
_cell.angle_alpha   90.00
_cell.angle_beta   90.00
_cell.angle_gamma   90.00
#
_symmetry.space_group_name_H-M   'P 1'
#
loop_
_entity.id
_entity.type
_entity.pdbx_description
1 polymer ?
#
loop_
_entity_poly.entity_id
_entity_poly.type
_entity_poly.pdbx_seq_one_letter_code
_entity_poly.pdbx_strand_id
1 'polypeptide(L)'
;MEKRSMSSVLADSRNSLAGARAGARLGSTNTLNMGQVLHCNLGFRIEQLKNLDVEPNTQIKVRIKIGDQVNPWVSGVAEIGFEKRNYGWPDDIAEIIFNDLPIISGTFATVELVGSVGDEPDRVITLKPVTMDLFQNLEDKSIVVNEGLFTPTAQIINTEAPCEFSIRIFSDARVPAPFLFDSKRLDKPLPAGAWYKVDRDPSMQCTNVLEGGGLSSFKFSIDGARFLPENCTICRIQCQLMHRDQSLFDATQEPIDLIPDLDSPTYFPTYTNSVTIKLPSLASAIDATLTIVMKIFTIDRHTRQLLTVGIALFNVFLADVEDSIDGSRVQPSSPTTRPIFLNEGYHQIPVYMWTTRMGFKDAGVHVNAVKSQRVPCCSILMRLSGRDDLPPKLYQDRVYNSMQCIPLPYEMGLFYFLMKERGLQPPIRTALQQLKEQVRAANDDALIGWMGRRVSKEKGIIPSMELSCILKYHEGRSRSLL
;
A
#
# COMPACT_ATOMS: atom_id res chain seq x y z
N MET A 1 67.51 24.71 -22.14
CA MET A 1 67.43 26.02 -21.47
C MET A 1 66.06 26.63 -21.76
N GLU A 2 65.37 26.98 -20.67
CA GLU A 2 64.27 27.97 -20.56
C GLU A 2 62.87 27.75 -21.19
N LYS A 3 61.98 27.25 -20.32
CA LYS A 3 60.70 27.83 -19.83
C LYS A 3 60.02 28.99 -20.60
N ARG A 4 58.72 28.79 -20.92
CA ARG A 4 57.50 29.54 -20.46
C ARG A 4 56.29 28.92 -21.18
N SER A 5 55.28 28.35 -20.52
CA SER A 5 54.21 28.89 -19.65
C SER A 5 52.86 28.97 -20.37
N MET A 6 51.89 28.26 -19.77
CA MET A 6 50.43 28.22 -19.95
C MET A 6 49.73 29.41 -20.64
N SER A 7 48.83 29.10 -21.57
CA SER A 7 47.38 29.41 -21.47
C SER A 7 46.63 29.01 -22.75
N SER A 8 45.38 28.53 -22.60
CA SER A 8 44.38 28.26 -23.66
C SER A 8 44.38 26.92 -24.41
N VAL A 9 44.06 25.81 -23.73
CA VAL A 9 43.41 24.64 -24.38
C VAL A 9 42.38 24.02 -23.42
N LEU A 10 41.42 24.81 -22.96
CA LEU A 10 40.33 24.36 -22.06
C LEU A 10 38.94 24.87 -22.51
N ALA A 11 38.69 25.00 -23.82
CA ALA A 11 37.42 25.47 -24.33
C ALA A 11 36.61 24.48 -25.21
N ASP A 12 37.20 23.43 -25.78
CA ASP A 12 36.53 22.72 -26.90
C ASP A 12 36.17 21.24 -26.69
N SER A 13 35.91 20.78 -25.45
CA SER A 13 35.39 19.42 -25.21
C SER A 13 34.01 19.34 -24.55
N ARG A 14 33.27 20.45 -24.43
CA ARG A 14 31.95 20.46 -23.78
C ARG A 14 30.75 20.07 -24.68
N ASN A 15 30.96 19.79 -25.96
CA ASN A 15 29.86 19.52 -26.89
C ASN A 15 30.01 18.20 -27.66
N SER A 16 30.10 17.03 -27.00
CA SER A 16 29.70 15.75 -27.64
C SER A 16 29.47 14.55 -26.69
N LEU A 17 28.84 14.76 -25.52
CA LEU A 17 28.39 13.65 -24.67
C LEU A 17 26.93 13.83 -24.25
N ALA A 18 26.06 13.96 -25.25
CA ALA A 18 24.64 13.64 -25.10
C ALA A 18 24.45 12.11 -25.26
N GLY A 19 25.14 11.35 -24.42
CA GLY A 19 24.93 9.90 -24.29
C GLY A 19 23.74 9.66 -23.37
N ALA A 20 22.73 8.97 -23.88
CA ALA A 20 21.53 8.59 -23.14
C ALA A 20 21.89 7.97 -21.78
N ARG A 21 21.51 8.65 -20.69
CA ARG A 21 21.51 8.08 -19.34
C ARG A 21 20.42 7.02 -19.26
N ALA A 22 20.76 5.79 -19.65
CA ALA A 22 19.93 4.63 -19.41
C ALA A 22 20.06 4.25 -17.91
N GLY A 23 19.17 4.79 -17.08
CA GLY A 23 19.04 4.36 -15.68
C GLY A 23 18.51 2.93 -15.64
N ALA A 24 19.40 1.96 -15.44
CA ALA A 24 19.06 0.56 -15.27
C ALA A 24 18.51 0.34 -13.84
N ARG A 25 17.38 -0.36 -13.74
CA ARG A 25 16.48 -0.38 -12.58
C ARG A 25 16.43 -1.75 -11.93
N LEU A 26 16.81 -1.83 -10.66
CA LEU A 26 16.59 -3.00 -9.83
C LEU A 26 15.08 -3.20 -9.59
N GLY A 27 14.52 -4.13 -10.34
CA GLY A 27 13.14 -4.57 -10.27
C GLY A 27 12.96 -5.61 -11.36
N SER A 28 12.93 -6.88 -10.96
CA SER A 28 13.16 -8.08 -11.77
C SER A 28 14.63 -8.29 -12.20
N THR A 29 15.06 -9.55 -12.12
CA THR A 29 16.37 -10.10 -12.50
C THR A 29 17.01 -9.39 -13.70
N ASN A 30 17.90 -8.44 -13.43
CA ASN A 30 18.72 -7.85 -14.48
C ASN A 30 20.04 -8.60 -14.57
N THR A 31 20.28 -9.24 -15.72
CA THR A 31 21.61 -9.70 -16.11
C THR A 31 22.51 -8.50 -16.34
N LEU A 32 23.49 -8.30 -15.45
CA LEU A 32 24.51 -7.27 -15.66
C LEU A 32 25.62 -7.82 -16.55
N ASN A 33 25.87 -7.15 -17.67
CA ASN A 33 27.10 -7.36 -18.43
C ASN A 33 28.29 -6.78 -17.64
N MET A 34 29.48 -7.38 -17.80
CA MET A 34 30.71 -6.82 -17.21
C MET A 34 30.86 -5.34 -17.60
N GLY A 35 31.03 -4.47 -16.60
CA GLY A 35 31.21 -3.03 -16.80
C GLY A 35 29.92 -2.19 -16.81
N GLN A 36 28.73 -2.80 -16.71
CA GLN A 36 27.50 -2.03 -16.50
C GLN A 36 27.38 -1.54 -15.06
N VAL A 37 27.00 -0.28 -14.90
CA VAL A 37 26.71 0.37 -13.60
C VAL A 37 25.21 0.41 -13.39
N LEU A 38 24.71 -0.21 -12.33
CA LEU A 38 23.34 -0.03 -11.83
C LEU A 38 23.33 1.06 -10.77
N HIS A 39 22.20 1.74 -10.60
CA HIS A 39 22.00 2.62 -9.45
C HIS A 39 20.88 2.06 -8.57
N CYS A 40 21.09 2.03 -7.25
CA CYS A 40 20.07 1.57 -6.30
C CYS A 40 20.04 2.39 -5.02
N ASN A 41 18.92 2.27 -4.29
CA ASN A 41 18.85 2.73 -2.91
C ASN A 41 19.12 1.54 -1.98
N LEU A 42 20.10 1.68 -1.10
CA LEU A 42 20.52 0.62 -0.19
C LEU A 42 20.46 1.13 1.25
N GLY A 43 19.69 0.42 2.07
CA GLY A 43 19.56 0.66 3.49
C GLY A 43 20.35 -0.37 4.30
N PHE A 44 20.99 0.11 5.35
CA PHE A 44 21.64 -0.71 6.36
C PHE A 44 21.08 -0.36 7.72
N ARG A 45 20.56 -1.35 8.42
CA ARG A 45 20.02 -1.21 9.78
C ARG A 45 20.78 -2.08 10.73
N ILE A 46 21.19 -1.51 11.85
CA ILE A 46 21.90 -2.23 12.89
C ILE A 46 20.87 -2.66 13.92
N GLU A 47 20.68 -3.98 14.06
CA GLU A 47 19.66 -4.57 14.93
C GLU A 47 20.24 -4.99 16.27
N GLN A 48 21.51 -5.41 16.30
CA GLN A 48 22.12 -5.93 17.52
C GLN A 48 23.63 -5.71 17.57
N LEU A 49 24.14 -5.51 18.78
CA LEU A 49 25.58 -5.45 19.09
C LEU A 49 25.81 -6.21 20.40
N LYS A 50 26.66 -7.23 20.40
CA LYS A 50 26.98 -8.08 21.56
C LYS A 50 28.49 -8.15 21.79
N ASN A 51 28.85 -8.48 23.02
CA ASN A 51 30.24 -8.72 23.46
C ASN A 51 31.17 -7.53 23.18
N LEU A 52 30.60 -6.34 23.14
CA LEU A 52 31.36 -5.11 22.96
C LEU A 52 31.81 -4.63 24.34
N ASP A 53 33.04 -4.98 24.70
CA ASP A 53 33.67 -4.52 25.93
C ASP A 53 34.36 -3.17 25.68
N VAL A 54 33.64 -2.09 25.97
CA VAL A 54 34.09 -0.71 25.76
C VAL A 54 34.01 0.09 27.06
N GLU A 55 34.92 1.05 27.20
CA GLU A 55 34.92 1.95 28.35
C GLU A 55 33.56 2.68 28.48
N PRO A 56 33.08 2.94 29.70
CA PRO A 56 31.86 3.71 29.89
C PRO A 56 31.95 5.08 29.21
N ASN A 57 30.87 5.49 28.52
CA ASN A 57 30.77 6.74 27.75
C ASN A 57 31.53 6.75 26.40
N THR A 58 31.94 5.59 25.90
CA THR A 58 32.40 5.46 24.52
C THR A 58 31.23 5.73 23.56
N GLN A 59 31.36 6.73 22.68
CA GLN A 59 30.46 6.90 21.54
C GLN A 59 30.91 5.96 20.43
N ILE A 60 29.99 5.23 19.80
CA ILE A 60 30.34 4.34 18.69
C ILE A 60 29.62 4.80 17.45
N LYS A 61 30.39 4.95 16.38
CA LYS A 61 29.89 5.25 15.05
C LYS A 61 30.11 4.04 14.18
N VAL A 62 29.12 3.74 13.34
CA VAL A 62 29.23 2.68 12.35
C VAL A 62 29.40 3.34 11.02
N ARG A 63 30.54 3.09 10.41
CA ARG A 63 30.87 3.54 9.07
C ARG A 63 30.72 2.37 8.13
N ILE A 64 29.90 2.57 7.10
CA ILE A 64 29.75 1.62 6.00
C ILE A 64 30.42 2.23 4.79
N LYS A 65 31.39 1.50 4.23
CA LYS A 65 32.06 1.88 2.97
C LYS A 65 31.61 0.90 1.89
N ILE A 66 31.30 1.41 0.72
CA ILE A 66 30.88 0.60 -0.43
C ILE A 66 31.80 0.92 -1.61
N GLY A 67 32.30 -0.12 -2.27
CA GLY A 67 33.13 0.00 -3.47
C GLY A 67 33.64 -1.35 -3.97
N ASP A 68 34.75 -1.32 -4.70
CA ASP A 68 35.44 -2.51 -5.20
C ASP A 68 36.60 -2.94 -4.28
N GLN A 69 37.31 -4.01 -4.66
CA GLN A 69 38.37 -4.63 -3.83
C GLN A 69 39.57 -3.72 -3.60
N VAL A 70 39.70 -2.66 -4.38
CA VAL A 70 40.88 -1.80 -4.44
C VAL A 70 40.55 -0.40 -3.90
N ASN A 71 39.34 0.11 -4.12
CA ASN A 71 38.94 1.47 -3.79
C ASN A 71 37.46 1.53 -3.31
N PRO A 72 37.21 1.97 -2.07
CA PRO A 72 35.86 2.37 -1.65
C PRO A 72 35.46 3.69 -2.33
N TRP A 73 34.26 3.76 -2.89
CA TRP A 73 33.80 4.97 -3.62
C TRP A 73 32.79 5.80 -2.81
N VAL A 74 32.04 5.16 -1.91
CA VAL A 74 30.99 5.82 -1.13
C VAL A 74 31.09 5.40 0.33
N SER A 75 30.96 6.35 1.26
CA SER A 75 30.94 6.10 2.70
C SER A 75 29.77 6.80 3.37
N GLY A 76 29.12 6.12 4.30
CA GLY A 76 28.07 6.66 5.16
C GLY A 76 28.39 6.34 6.61
N VAL A 77 27.97 7.20 7.52
CA VAL A 77 28.21 7.05 8.95
C VAL A 77 26.88 7.17 9.69
N ALA A 78 26.57 6.17 10.52
CA ALA A 78 25.53 6.27 11.52
C ALA A 78 26.17 6.39 12.90
N GLU A 79 25.62 7.25 13.74
CA GLU A 79 26.00 7.34 15.15
C GLU A 79 25.08 6.44 15.96
N ILE A 80 25.68 5.55 16.76
CA ILE A 80 24.95 4.74 17.74
C ILE A 80 25.05 5.47 19.09
N GLY A 81 23.91 5.99 19.56
CA GLY A 81 23.80 6.53 20.91
C GLY A 81 23.71 5.41 21.95
N PHE A 82 24.54 5.46 22.99
CA PHE A 82 24.43 4.59 24.17
C PHE A 82 23.76 5.34 25.32
N GLU A 83 22.52 4.98 25.66
CA GLU A 83 21.93 5.39 26.94
C GLU A 83 22.18 4.32 28.01
N LYS A 84 23.01 4.69 28.99
CA LYS A 84 23.56 3.83 30.06
C LYS A 84 22.54 3.19 31.02
N ARG A 85 21.23 3.40 30.83
CA ARG A 85 20.18 3.03 31.81
C ARG A 85 19.19 1.96 31.37
N ASN A 86 19.18 1.56 30.10
CA ASN A 86 18.29 0.49 29.64
C ASN A 86 19.10 -0.70 29.13
N TYR A 87 19.31 -1.69 30.02
CA TYR A 87 19.54 -3.07 29.58
C TYR A 87 18.23 -3.59 28.96
N GLY A 88 18.04 -3.26 27.69
CA GLY A 88 16.83 -3.48 26.91
C GLY A 88 16.85 -2.54 25.71
N TRP A 89 17.42 -3.03 24.60
CA TRP A 89 17.60 -2.25 23.38
C TRP A 89 16.23 -1.93 22.75
N PRO A 90 15.95 -0.69 22.31
CA PRO A 90 14.87 -0.45 21.36
C PRO A 90 15.18 -1.17 20.04
N ASP A 91 14.14 -1.60 19.33
CA ASP A 91 14.21 -2.48 18.13
C ASP A 91 15.01 -1.90 16.94
N ASP A 92 15.50 -0.65 17.01
CA ASP A 92 16.34 0.00 15.99
C ASP A 92 17.52 0.75 16.64
N ILE A 93 18.76 0.32 16.41
CA ILE A 93 19.98 0.93 17.01
C ILE A 93 20.48 2.10 16.15
N ALA A 94 20.55 1.92 14.82
CA ALA A 94 20.83 2.97 13.85
C ALA A 94 20.51 2.53 12.40
N GLU A 95 20.24 3.50 11.51
CA GLU A 95 19.93 3.27 10.09
C GLU A 95 20.75 4.21 9.18
N ILE A 96 21.32 3.67 8.10
CA ILE A 96 22.02 4.41 7.03
C ILE A 96 21.33 4.11 5.72
N ILE A 97 20.99 5.15 4.95
CA ILE A 97 20.39 5.02 3.62
C ILE A 97 21.32 5.67 2.60
N PHE A 98 21.77 4.87 1.62
CA PHE A 98 22.48 5.35 0.45
C PHE A 98 21.49 5.48 -0.70
N ASN A 99 21.38 6.68 -1.26
CA ASN A 99 20.54 6.94 -2.43
C ASN A 99 21.39 6.94 -3.71
N ASP A 100 20.84 6.40 -4.79
CA ASP A 100 21.45 6.42 -6.13
C ASP A 100 22.87 5.81 -6.19
N LEU A 101 23.11 4.79 -5.36
CA LEU A 101 24.40 4.14 -5.20
C LEU A 101 24.80 3.38 -6.48
N PRO A 102 25.95 3.70 -7.11
CA PRO A 102 26.43 2.97 -8.27
C PRO A 102 26.93 1.58 -7.86
N ILE A 103 26.45 0.55 -8.54
CA ILE A 103 26.77 -0.85 -8.34
C ILE A 103 27.37 -1.40 -9.62
N ILE A 104 28.48 -2.12 -9.48
CA ILE A 104 29.02 -2.97 -10.53
C ILE A 104 29.19 -4.39 -9.99
N SER A 105 29.36 -5.36 -10.89
CA SER A 105 29.69 -6.73 -10.46
C SER A 105 30.97 -6.73 -9.61
N GLY A 106 30.91 -7.34 -8.42
CA GLY A 106 32.03 -7.36 -7.46
C GLY A 106 32.03 -6.24 -6.42
N THR A 107 30.99 -5.39 -6.38
CA THR A 107 30.82 -4.42 -5.29
C THR A 107 30.53 -5.13 -3.95
N PHE A 108 31.22 -4.73 -2.89
CA PHE A 108 30.96 -5.18 -1.52
C PHE A 108 30.87 -3.98 -0.56
N ALA A 109 30.36 -4.24 0.64
CA ALA A 109 30.45 -3.30 1.75
C ALA A 109 31.51 -3.76 2.74
N THR A 110 32.24 -2.79 3.29
CA THR A 110 32.96 -2.97 4.54
C THR A 110 32.27 -2.21 5.65
N VAL A 111 32.15 -2.87 6.80
CA VAL A 111 31.64 -2.27 8.02
C VAL A 111 32.80 -1.99 8.94
N GLU A 112 32.90 -0.74 9.37
CA GLU A 112 33.85 -0.27 10.36
C GLU A 112 33.08 0.27 11.56
N LEU A 113 33.34 -0.29 12.74
CA LEU A 113 32.91 0.31 14.00
C LEU A 113 34.05 1.18 14.52
N VAL A 114 33.71 2.44 14.82
CA VAL A 114 34.61 3.53 15.19
C VAL A 114 34.15 4.03 16.55
N GLY A 115 34.83 3.65 17.63
CA GLY A 115 34.56 4.16 18.97
C GLY A 115 35.39 5.41 19.28
N SER A 116 34.85 6.39 20.01
CA SER A 116 35.60 7.50 20.62
C SER A 116 35.25 7.65 22.10
N VAL A 117 36.26 7.85 22.96
CA VAL A 117 36.08 8.01 24.40
C VAL A 117 36.13 9.49 24.76
N GLY A 118 34.98 10.06 25.15
CA GLY A 118 34.87 11.51 25.44
C GLY A 118 35.02 12.38 24.18
N ASP A 119 35.55 13.59 24.35
CA ASP A 119 35.81 14.55 23.27
C ASP A 119 37.19 14.34 22.60
N GLU A 120 37.96 13.32 23.00
CA GLU A 120 39.26 13.03 22.42
C GLU A 120 39.11 12.22 21.11
N PRO A 121 39.42 12.81 19.94
CA PRO A 121 39.22 12.16 18.65
C PRO A 121 40.20 11.00 18.37
N ASP A 122 41.26 10.87 19.16
CA ASP A 122 42.41 10.02 18.84
C ASP A 122 42.31 8.59 19.41
N ARG A 123 41.38 8.32 20.33
CA ARG A 123 41.12 6.95 20.83
C ARG A 123 40.08 6.25 19.97
N VAL A 124 40.45 5.99 18.71
CA VAL A 124 39.58 5.28 17.77
C VAL A 124 39.61 3.77 18.04
N ILE A 125 38.55 3.24 18.66
CA ILE A 125 38.35 1.78 18.66
C ILE A 125 37.95 1.40 17.24
N THR A 126 38.89 0.86 16.47
CA THR A 126 38.64 0.36 15.12
C THR A 126 38.45 -1.15 15.23
N LEU A 127 37.34 -1.66 14.72
CA LEU A 127 37.22 -3.10 14.49
C LEU A 127 37.86 -3.48 13.16
N LYS A 128 38.36 -4.72 13.05
CA LYS A 128 38.78 -5.26 11.74
C LYS A 128 37.60 -5.15 10.76
N PRO A 129 37.78 -4.52 9.57
CA PRO A 129 36.71 -4.40 8.60
C PRO A 129 36.13 -5.77 8.25
N VAL A 130 34.81 -5.88 8.30
CA VAL A 130 34.12 -7.09 7.85
C VAL A 130 33.57 -6.83 6.47
N THR A 131 33.98 -7.66 5.51
CA THR A 131 33.46 -7.65 4.15
C THR A 131 32.12 -8.37 4.10
N MET A 132 31.14 -7.75 3.47
CA MET A 132 29.82 -8.33 3.22
C MET A 132 29.50 -8.28 1.73
N ASP A 133 29.09 -9.42 1.19
CA ASP A 133 28.58 -9.49 -0.18
C ASP A 133 27.19 -8.85 -0.22
N LEU A 134 27.14 -7.65 -0.80
CA LEU A 134 25.90 -6.88 -0.96
C LEU A 134 24.96 -7.48 -2.01
N PHE A 135 25.51 -8.32 -2.88
CA PHE A 135 24.83 -8.82 -4.06
C PHE A 135 25.08 -10.30 -4.26
N GLN A 136 24.04 -11.02 -4.67
CA GLN A 136 24.12 -12.41 -5.08
C GLN A 136 23.98 -12.49 -6.60
N ASN A 137 24.91 -13.22 -7.24
CA ASN A 137 24.75 -13.60 -8.64
C ASN A 137 23.86 -14.84 -8.71
N LEU A 138 22.81 -14.79 -9.53
CA LEU A 138 21.94 -15.92 -9.83
C LEU A 138 22.47 -16.73 -11.03
N GLU A 139 21.95 -17.94 -11.22
CA GLU A 139 22.39 -18.86 -12.29
C GLU A 139 22.23 -18.26 -13.69
N ASP A 140 21.24 -17.38 -13.88
CA ASP A 140 20.99 -16.67 -15.12
C ASP A 140 21.91 -15.45 -15.34
N LYS A 141 22.89 -15.23 -14.45
CA LYS A 141 23.79 -14.05 -14.37
C LYS A 141 23.10 -12.76 -13.95
N SER A 142 21.88 -12.82 -13.44
CA SER A 142 21.26 -11.66 -12.82
C SER A 142 21.85 -11.38 -11.45
N ILE A 143 21.85 -10.10 -11.06
CA ILE A 143 22.35 -9.65 -9.77
C ILE A 143 21.18 -9.19 -8.93
N VAL A 144 21.04 -9.74 -7.73
CA VAL A 144 20.05 -9.32 -6.73
C VAL A 144 20.75 -8.79 -5.49
N VAL A 145 20.15 -7.79 -4.83
CA VAL A 145 20.60 -7.35 -3.51
C VAL A 145 20.44 -8.54 -2.56
N ASN A 146 21.50 -8.84 -1.81
CA ASN A 146 21.49 -9.86 -0.78
C ASN A 146 20.77 -9.31 0.46
N GLU A 147 19.45 -9.17 0.36
CA GLU A 147 18.61 -8.70 1.45
C GLU A 147 18.56 -9.76 2.55
N GLY A 148 18.75 -9.33 3.80
CA GLY A 148 18.79 -10.27 4.90
C GLY A 148 19.45 -9.71 6.14
N LEU A 149 19.45 -10.52 7.19
CA LEU A 149 20.17 -10.26 8.42
C LEU A 149 21.55 -10.90 8.33
N PHE A 150 22.58 -10.09 8.46
CA PHE A 150 23.98 -10.50 8.52
C PHE A 150 24.44 -10.38 9.96
N THR A 151 25.05 -11.43 10.49
CA THR A 151 25.57 -11.49 11.85
C THR A 151 27.09 -11.70 11.85
N PRO A 152 27.88 -10.75 11.34
CA PRO A 152 29.33 -10.88 11.36
C PRO A 152 29.90 -10.80 12.77
N THR A 153 31.03 -11.48 12.95
CA THR A 153 31.90 -11.32 14.11
C THR A 153 33.12 -10.50 13.69
N ALA A 154 33.35 -9.39 14.36
CA ALA A 154 34.55 -8.57 14.18
C ALA A 154 35.46 -8.65 15.42
N GLN A 155 36.75 -8.40 15.23
CA GLN A 155 37.70 -8.29 16.33
C GLN A 155 37.99 -6.82 16.62
N ILE A 156 38.02 -6.47 17.91
CA ILE A 156 38.53 -5.17 18.36
C ILE A 156 40.03 -5.15 18.13
N ILE A 157 40.55 -4.21 17.33
CA ILE A 157 41.97 -4.21 16.93
C ILE A 157 42.91 -4.15 18.15
N ASN A 158 42.52 -3.42 19.20
CA ASN A 158 43.39 -3.22 20.37
C ASN A 158 43.35 -4.38 21.38
N THR A 159 42.24 -5.12 21.48
CA THR A 159 42.04 -6.16 22.51
C THR A 159 41.93 -7.57 21.93
N GLU A 160 41.81 -7.68 20.60
CA GLU A 160 41.44 -8.89 19.86
C GLU A 160 40.13 -9.56 20.32
N ALA A 161 39.38 -8.93 21.23
CA ALA A 161 38.14 -9.47 21.73
C ALA A 161 37.08 -9.51 20.61
N PRO A 162 36.31 -10.60 20.52
CA PRO A 162 35.27 -10.75 19.51
C PRO A 162 34.06 -9.88 19.87
N CYS A 163 33.58 -9.13 18.89
CA CYS A 163 32.33 -8.39 18.94
C CYS A 163 31.40 -8.93 17.85
N GLU A 164 30.20 -9.34 18.24
CA GLU A 164 29.17 -9.76 17.29
C GLU A 164 28.22 -8.60 17.04
N PHE A 165 27.90 -8.35 15.78
CA PHE A 165 26.88 -7.36 15.45
C PHE A 165 25.97 -7.90 14.36
N SER A 166 24.72 -7.45 14.37
CA SER A 166 23.70 -7.85 13.42
C SER A 166 23.31 -6.65 12.56
N ILE A 167 23.52 -6.74 11.26
CA ILE A 167 23.13 -5.72 10.28
C ILE A 167 22.13 -6.32 9.32
N ARG A 168 20.97 -5.70 9.21
CA ARG A 168 20.02 -5.97 8.14
C ARG A 168 20.38 -5.10 6.93
N ILE A 169 20.61 -5.77 5.81
CA ILE A 169 20.65 -5.12 4.51
C ILE A 169 19.26 -5.20 3.92
N PHE A 170 18.76 -4.07 3.46
CA PHE A 170 17.53 -3.98 2.71
C PHE A 170 17.79 -3.06 1.53
N SER A 171 17.37 -3.47 0.33
CA SER A 171 17.08 -2.44 -0.65
C SER A 171 15.93 -1.64 -0.07
N ASP A 172 15.89 -0.33 -0.27
CA ASP A 172 14.81 0.46 0.28
C ASP A 172 13.48 0.07 -0.39
N ALA A 173 12.83 -0.99 0.07
CA ALA A 173 11.48 -1.36 -0.31
C ALA A 173 10.45 -0.36 0.28
N ARG A 174 10.88 0.54 1.19
CA ARG A 174 10.13 1.75 1.58
C ARG A 174 10.32 2.88 0.60
N VAL A 175 11.13 2.73 -0.46
CA VAL A 175 11.15 3.48 -1.73
C VAL A 175 11.39 2.49 -2.87
N PRO A 176 10.36 1.73 -3.31
CA PRO A 176 10.41 1.13 -4.63
C PRO A 176 10.90 2.21 -5.57
N ALA A 177 12.01 1.97 -6.27
CA ALA A 177 12.47 2.82 -7.35
C ALA A 177 11.19 3.16 -8.13
N PRO A 178 10.81 4.45 -8.27
CA PRO A 178 9.48 4.84 -8.71
C PRO A 178 9.20 3.99 -9.92
N PHE A 179 8.22 3.07 -9.84
CA PHE A 179 7.91 2.13 -10.91
C PHE A 179 8.00 2.96 -12.18
N LEU A 180 8.95 2.67 -13.09
CA LEU A 180 9.05 3.46 -14.31
C LEU A 180 7.77 3.06 -14.95
N PHE A 181 6.81 3.95 -14.86
CA PHE A 181 5.64 3.91 -15.65
C PHE A 181 6.17 4.02 -17.05
N ASP A 182 6.46 2.87 -17.64
CA ASP A 182 6.76 2.76 -19.03
C ASP A 182 5.53 3.34 -19.70
N SER A 183 5.65 4.55 -20.24
CA SER A 183 4.55 5.24 -20.88
C SER A 183 3.97 4.39 -22.00
N LYS A 184 4.74 3.45 -22.55
CA LYS A 184 4.25 2.44 -23.50
C LYS A 184 3.22 1.47 -22.91
N ARG A 185 3.07 1.40 -21.59
CA ARG A 185 2.00 0.67 -20.89
C ARG A 185 0.67 1.44 -20.87
N LEU A 186 0.68 2.78 -20.99
CA LEU A 186 -0.55 3.57 -21.18
C LEU A 186 -1.24 3.23 -22.49
N ASP A 187 -0.43 2.95 -23.52
CA ASP A 187 -0.91 2.68 -24.87
C ASP A 187 -1.42 1.24 -25.03
N LYS A 188 -1.26 0.39 -24.01
CA LYS A 188 -1.75 -0.99 -24.03
C LYS A 188 -3.26 -1.00 -23.75
N PRO A 189 -4.04 -1.84 -24.48
CA PRO A 189 -5.43 -2.03 -24.15
C PRO A 189 -5.57 -2.60 -22.73
N LEU A 190 -6.65 -2.23 -22.03
CA LEU A 190 -6.99 -2.79 -20.72
C LEU A 190 -7.01 -4.33 -20.80
N PRO A 191 -6.35 -5.03 -19.87
CA PRO A 191 -6.40 -6.48 -19.83
C PRO A 191 -7.84 -6.99 -19.74
N ALA A 192 -8.13 -8.11 -20.40
CA ALA A 192 -9.44 -8.73 -20.31
C ALA A 192 -9.79 -9.05 -18.85
N GLY A 193 -10.99 -8.67 -18.42
CA GLY A 193 -11.42 -8.85 -17.04
C GLY A 193 -10.88 -7.78 -16.09
N ALA A 194 -10.05 -6.82 -16.50
CA ALA A 194 -9.62 -5.74 -15.62
C ALA A 194 -10.79 -4.82 -15.26
N TRP A 195 -11.45 -4.29 -16.29
CA TRP A 195 -12.63 -3.47 -16.17
C TRP A 195 -13.50 -3.62 -17.41
N TYR A 196 -14.82 -3.67 -17.24
CA TYR A 196 -15.78 -3.64 -18.33
C TYR A 196 -16.56 -2.34 -18.26
N LYS A 197 -16.69 -1.62 -19.37
CA LYS A 197 -17.61 -0.47 -19.45
C LYS A 197 -19.04 -1.00 -19.47
N VAL A 198 -19.76 -0.78 -18.39
CA VAL A 198 -21.16 -1.18 -18.23
C VAL A 198 -21.88 0.03 -17.69
N ASP A 199 -22.81 0.57 -18.49
CA ASP A 199 -23.70 1.63 -18.05
C ASP A 199 -24.86 1.03 -17.26
N ARG A 200 -25.61 1.88 -16.57
CA ARG A 200 -26.86 1.47 -15.95
C ARG A 200 -27.78 0.91 -17.03
N ASP A 201 -28.33 -0.28 -16.78
CA ASP A 201 -29.36 -0.86 -17.63
C ASP A 201 -30.63 0.02 -17.57
N PRO A 202 -31.03 0.69 -18.65
CA PRO A 202 -32.25 1.50 -18.66
C PRO A 202 -33.52 0.64 -18.53
N SER A 203 -33.42 -0.67 -18.78
CA SER A 203 -34.53 -1.62 -18.60
C SER A 203 -34.72 -2.07 -17.15
N MET A 204 -33.73 -1.83 -16.28
CA MET A 204 -33.92 -2.04 -14.84
C MET A 204 -34.91 -0.99 -14.31
N GLN A 205 -36.13 -1.46 -14.07
CA GLN A 205 -37.16 -0.66 -13.39
C GLN A 205 -36.61 -0.23 -12.04
N CYS A 206 -36.58 1.07 -11.80
CA CYS A 206 -36.28 1.59 -10.49
C CYS A 206 -37.60 1.66 -9.71
N THR A 207 -37.72 0.88 -8.65
CA THR A 207 -38.93 0.87 -7.82
C THR A 207 -39.14 2.24 -7.16
N ASN A 208 -40.27 2.89 -7.46
CA ASN A 208 -40.72 4.06 -6.70
C ASN A 208 -41.05 3.61 -5.27
N VAL A 209 -40.39 4.21 -4.28
CA VAL A 209 -40.47 3.77 -2.88
C VAL A 209 -41.88 3.98 -2.31
N LEU A 210 -42.66 4.92 -2.86
CA LEU A 210 -43.95 5.34 -2.31
C LEU A 210 -45.18 4.85 -3.08
N GLU A 211 -45.01 4.35 -4.31
CA GLU A 211 -46.13 3.91 -5.14
C GLU A 211 -46.46 2.41 -4.95
N GLY A 212 -47.70 2.03 -5.28
CA GLY A 212 -48.12 0.62 -5.36
C GLY A 212 -47.96 -0.19 -4.07
N GLY A 213 -48.33 0.39 -2.92
CA GLY A 213 -48.23 -0.24 -1.60
C GLY A 213 -46.95 0.07 -0.82
N GLY A 214 -46.02 0.82 -1.42
CA GLY A 214 -44.77 1.24 -0.80
C GLY A 214 -43.73 0.11 -0.70
N LEU A 215 -42.45 0.49 -0.67
CA LEU A 215 -41.36 -0.43 -0.39
C LEU A 215 -41.18 -0.53 1.14
N SER A 216 -41.47 -1.70 1.72
CA SER A 216 -41.34 -1.93 3.17
C SER A 216 -39.93 -2.33 3.62
N SER A 217 -39.12 -2.85 2.70
CA SER A 217 -37.74 -3.24 2.94
C SER A 217 -36.97 -3.32 1.63
N PHE A 218 -35.64 -3.24 1.71
CA PHE A 218 -34.75 -3.57 0.60
C PHE A 218 -33.68 -4.54 1.06
N LYS A 219 -33.06 -5.23 0.11
CA LYS A 219 -31.97 -6.16 0.35
C LYS A 219 -30.73 -5.66 -0.38
N PHE A 220 -29.59 -5.73 0.27
CA PHE A 220 -28.31 -5.56 -0.41
C PHE A 220 -27.37 -6.72 -0.12
N SER A 221 -26.42 -6.96 -1.02
CA SER A 221 -25.38 -7.96 -0.86
C SER A 221 -24.10 -7.44 -1.48
N ILE A 222 -22.97 -7.83 -0.90
CA ILE A 222 -21.66 -7.64 -1.50
C ILE A 222 -21.33 -8.97 -2.17
N ASP A 223 -21.00 -8.95 -3.45
CA ASP A 223 -20.61 -10.15 -4.19
C ASP A 223 -19.09 -10.35 -4.16
N GLY A 224 -18.33 -9.25 -4.10
CA GLY A 224 -16.88 -9.31 -4.06
C GLY A 224 -16.19 -7.96 -3.88
N ALA A 225 -14.90 -7.98 -3.59
CA ALA A 225 -14.03 -6.83 -3.83
C ALA A 225 -13.04 -7.17 -4.95
N ARG A 226 -12.46 -6.15 -5.59
CA ARG A 226 -11.54 -6.33 -6.72
C ARG A 226 -10.31 -5.49 -6.54
N PHE A 227 -9.18 -6.05 -6.95
CA PHE A 227 -7.88 -5.38 -6.93
C PHE A 227 -7.53 -4.77 -5.57
N LEU A 228 -7.79 -5.52 -4.48
CA LEU A 228 -7.32 -5.09 -3.18
C LEU A 228 -5.79 -4.97 -3.18
N PRO A 229 -5.22 -4.06 -2.37
CA PRO A 229 -3.78 -3.86 -2.25
C PRO A 229 -2.95 -5.11 -1.89
N GLU A 230 -1.66 -5.11 -2.21
CA GLU A 230 -0.76 -6.28 -2.08
C GLU A 230 -0.54 -6.74 -0.64
N ASN A 231 -0.52 -5.78 0.25
CA ASN A 231 -0.38 -5.99 1.67
C ASN A 231 -1.68 -6.45 2.35
N CYS A 232 -2.80 -6.55 1.63
CA CYS A 232 -4.02 -7.17 2.17
C CYS A 232 -3.83 -8.67 2.39
N THR A 233 -4.36 -9.20 3.49
CA THR A 233 -4.33 -10.65 3.79
C THR A 233 -5.74 -11.20 4.01
N ILE A 234 -6.49 -10.61 4.94
CA ILE A 234 -7.89 -10.97 5.21
C ILE A 234 -8.68 -9.68 5.14
N CYS A 235 -9.69 -9.63 4.30
CA CYS A 235 -10.47 -8.42 4.06
C CYS A 235 -11.88 -8.54 4.63
N ARG A 236 -12.20 -7.78 5.68
CA ARG A 236 -13.55 -7.64 6.25
C ARG A 236 -14.18 -6.36 5.72
N ILE A 237 -15.46 -6.40 5.38
CA ILE A 237 -16.23 -5.20 5.03
C ILE A 237 -17.24 -4.96 6.14
N GLN A 238 -17.23 -3.76 6.69
CA GLN A 238 -18.25 -3.31 7.65
C GLN A 238 -19.16 -2.30 6.97
N CYS A 239 -20.46 -2.54 7.02
CA CYS A 239 -21.47 -1.65 6.46
C CYS A 239 -22.22 -0.91 7.56
N GLN A 240 -22.43 0.39 7.35
CA GLN A 240 -23.28 1.23 8.17
C GLN A 240 -24.22 2.05 7.28
N LEU A 241 -25.47 2.19 7.70
CA LEU A 241 -26.44 3.02 7.01
C LEU A 241 -26.47 4.39 7.66
N MET A 242 -26.24 5.43 6.86
CA MET A 242 -26.09 6.80 7.34
C MET A 242 -26.90 7.77 6.48
N HIS A 243 -27.42 8.80 7.13
CA HIS A 243 -28.01 9.95 6.47
C HIS A 243 -26.92 10.93 6.01
N ARG A 244 -27.31 11.93 5.21
CA ARG A 244 -26.37 12.96 4.72
C ARG A 244 -25.63 13.68 5.85
N ASP A 245 -26.31 13.91 6.97
CA ASP A 245 -25.79 14.58 8.17
C ASP A 245 -24.91 13.67 9.05
N GLN A 246 -24.64 12.44 8.59
CA GLN A 246 -23.87 11.40 9.28
C GLN A 246 -24.58 10.76 10.48
N SER A 247 -25.86 11.08 10.73
CA SER A 247 -26.63 10.33 11.70
C SER A 247 -26.88 8.90 11.19
N LEU A 248 -26.89 7.94 12.10
CA LEU A 248 -27.19 6.55 11.77
C LEU A 248 -28.68 6.42 11.42
N PHE A 249 -28.98 5.63 10.40
CA PHE A 249 -30.36 5.32 10.00
C PHE A 249 -31.19 4.71 11.14
N ASP A 250 -30.56 3.81 11.89
CA ASP A 250 -31.08 3.28 13.13
C ASP A 250 -29.94 3.32 14.16
N ALA A 251 -30.09 4.16 15.17
CA ALA A 251 -29.08 4.34 16.22
C ALA A 251 -28.85 3.06 17.06
N THR A 252 -29.79 2.12 17.02
CA THR A 252 -29.68 0.83 17.71
C THR A 252 -29.06 -0.27 16.84
N GLN A 253 -28.94 -0.02 15.53
CA GLN A 253 -28.39 -1.00 14.61
C GLN A 253 -26.87 -1.09 14.75
N GLU A 254 -26.40 -2.27 15.14
CA GLU A 254 -24.97 -2.57 15.11
C GLU A 254 -24.44 -2.56 13.66
N PRO A 255 -23.16 -2.21 13.45
CA PRO A 255 -22.55 -2.28 12.14
C PRO A 255 -22.66 -3.70 11.56
N ILE A 256 -22.98 -3.79 10.28
CA ILE A 256 -23.14 -5.08 9.61
C ILE A 256 -21.77 -5.54 9.14
N ASP A 257 -21.27 -6.64 9.71
CA ASP A 257 -19.98 -7.21 9.35
C ASP A 257 -20.13 -8.31 8.29
N LEU A 258 -19.39 -8.16 7.20
CA LEU A 258 -19.35 -9.09 6.08
C LEU A 258 -17.96 -9.73 6.02
N ILE A 259 -17.94 -11.06 6.02
CA ILE A 259 -16.74 -11.88 6.07
C ILE A 259 -16.57 -12.56 4.71
N PRO A 260 -15.36 -12.53 4.12
CA PRO A 260 -15.13 -13.11 2.80
C PRO A 260 -15.12 -14.64 2.88
N ASP A 261 -15.40 -15.28 1.76
CA ASP A 261 -15.14 -16.70 1.60
C ASP A 261 -13.62 -16.96 1.73
N LEU A 262 -13.24 -17.86 2.64
CA LEU A 262 -11.84 -18.17 2.93
C LEU A 262 -11.13 -18.83 1.74
N ASP A 263 -11.87 -19.49 0.86
CA ASP A 263 -11.32 -20.13 -0.33
C ASP A 263 -11.24 -19.16 -1.52
N SER A 264 -11.75 -17.93 -1.36
CA SER A 264 -11.61 -16.88 -2.35
C SER A 264 -10.21 -16.24 -2.37
N PRO A 265 -9.78 -15.66 -3.50
CA PRO A 265 -8.48 -15.02 -3.61
C PRO A 265 -8.35 -13.78 -2.70
N THR A 266 -7.21 -13.64 -2.02
CA THR A 266 -6.94 -12.52 -1.10
C THR A 266 -7.18 -11.13 -1.71
N TYR A 267 -6.94 -10.96 -3.01
CA TYR A 267 -7.03 -9.66 -3.68
C TYR A 267 -8.36 -9.44 -4.42
N PHE A 268 -9.15 -10.50 -4.55
CA PHE A 268 -10.46 -10.52 -5.18
C PHE A 268 -11.42 -11.33 -4.31
N PRO A 269 -11.59 -10.97 -3.03
CA PRO A 269 -12.40 -11.74 -2.12
C PRO A 269 -13.84 -11.77 -2.60
N THR A 270 -14.50 -12.92 -2.45
CA THR A 270 -15.94 -13.06 -2.72
C THR A 270 -16.72 -13.13 -1.41
N TYR A 271 -17.94 -12.66 -1.43
CA TYR A 271 -18.84 -12.64 -0.26
C TYR A 271 -20.17 -13.27 -0.65
N THR A 272 -20.82 -13.95 0.31
CA THR A 272 -22.11 -14.63 0.10
C THR A 272 -23.22 -14.07 0.98
N ASN A 273 -22.88 -13.15 1.89
CA ASN A 273 -23.82 -12.57 2.84
C ASN A 273 -24.74 -11.55 2.17
N SER A 274 -26.02 -11.60 2.54
CA SER A 274 -27.03 -10.64 2.14
C SER A 274 -27.75 -10.08 3.36
N VAL A 275 -28.11 -8.79 3.31
CA VAL A 275 -28.74 -8.09 4.42
C VAL A 275 -30.04 -7.48 3.96
N THR A 276 -31.11 -7.72 4.70
CA THR A 276 -32.41 -7.08 4.49
C THR A 276 -32.59 -5.95 5.50
N ILE A 277 -32.85 -4.75 4.98
CA ILE A 277 -33.08 -3.53 5.75
C ILE A 277 -34.56 -3.19 5.68
N LYS A 278 -35.21 -3.09 6.83
CA LYS A 278 -36.60 -2.65 6.94
C LYS A 278 -36.65 -1.13 6.91
N LEU A 279 -37.56 -0.59 6.10
CA LEU A 279 -37.82 0.84 6.05
C LEU A 279 -38.91 1.23 7.07
N PRO A 280 -38.92 2.49 7.54
CA PRO A 280 -40.03 3.02 8.31
C PRO A 280 -41.36 2.82 7.59
N SER A 281 -42.40 2.43 8.33
CA SER A 281 -43.75 2.25 7.78
C SER A 281 -44.38 3.55 7.28
N LEU A 282 -43.98 4.68 7.86
CA LEU A 282 -44.43 6.00 7.45
C LEU A 282 -43.51 6.58 6.36
N ALA A 283 -44.07 6.80 5.18
CA ALA A 283 -43.37 7.35 4.01
C ALA A 283 -42.61 8.67 4.27
N SER A 284 -43.14 9.52 5.15
CA SER A 284 -42.51 10.81 5.51
C SER A 284 -41.30 10.64 6.44
N ALA A 285 -41.13 9.49 7.08
CA ALA A 285 -39.99 9.17 7.94
C ALA A 285 -38.81 8.57 7.17
N ILE A 286 -38.98 8.23 5.88
CA ILE A 286 -37.89 7.73 5.03
C ILE A 286 -37.03 8.92 4.60
N ASP A 287 -35.75 8.93 4.98
CA ASP A 287 -34.82 9.95 4.50
C ASP A 287 -34.30 9.60 3.10
N ALA A 288 -34.53 10.50 2.13
CA ALA A 288 -34.13 10.34 0.74
C ALA A 288 -32.60 10.30 0.53
N THR A 289 -31.81 10.76 1.51
CA THR A 289 -30.34 10.86 1.42
C THR A 289 -29.60 9.62 1.94
N LEU A 290 -30.33 8.57 2.31
CA LEU A 290 -29.79 7.34 2.88
C LEU A 290 -28.63 6.77 2.03
N THR A 291 -27.50 6.56 2.68
CA THR A 291 -26.25 6.09 2.07
C THR A 291 -25.73 4.88 2.85
N ILE A 292 -25.30 3.84 2.14
CA ILE A 292 -24.55 2.72 2.71
C ILE A 292 -23.06 3.08 2.67
N VAL A 293 -22.45 3.12 3.84
CA VAL A 293 -21.02 3.34 4.04
C VAL A 293 -20.35 1.99 4.29
N MET A 294 -19.43 1.61 3.41
CA MET A 294 -18.70 0.34 3.48
C MET A 294 -17.25 0.64 3.82
N LYS A 295 -16.82 0.29 5.04
CA LYS A 295 -15.42 0.38 5.47
C LYS A 295 -14.75 -0.96 5.24
N ILE A 296 -13.60 -0.92 4.56
CA ILE A 296 -12.84 -2.11 4.20
C ILE A 296 -11.65 -2.20 5.13
N PHE A 297 -11.59 -3.27 5.91
CA PHE A 297 -10.51 -3.54 6.84
C PHE A 297 -9.66 -4.70 6.35
N THR A 298 -8.36 -4.60 6.56
CA THR A 298 -7.44 -5.72 6.36
C THR A 298 -6.50 -5.89 7.53
N ILE A 299 -6.04 -7.12 7.76
CA ILE A 299 -4.78 -7.31 8.45
C ILE A 299 -3.67 -7.11 7.43
N ASP A 300 -2.76 -6.18 7.71
CA ASP A 300 -1.65 -5.88 6.84
C ASP A 300 -0.56 -6.95 6.95
N ARG A 301 -0.09 -7.46 5.81
CA ARG A 301 0.89 -8.56 5.73
C ARG A 301 2.21 -8.24 6.44
N HIS A 302 2.64 -6.99 6.43
CA HIS A 302 3.97 -6.59 6.88
C HIS A 302 3.96 -6.15 8.35
N THR A 303 3.09 -5.20 8.67
CA THR A 303 2.92 -4.60 10.00
C THR A 303 2.11 -5.49 10.95
N ARG A 304 1.29 -6.41 10.41
CA ARG A 304 0.41 -7.32 11.16
C ARG A 304 -0.65 -6.56 11.96
N GLN A 305 -0.93 -5.32 11.58
CA GLN A 305 -1.93 -4.46 12.20
C GLN A 305 -3.23 -4.52 11.42
N LEU A 306 -4.34 -4.26 12.10
CA LEU A 306 -5.62 -4.00 11.45
C LEU A 306 -5.56 -2.59 10.85
N LEU A 307 -5.69 -2.50 9.53
CA LEU A 307 -5.65 -1.24 8.79
C LEU A 307 -6.95 -1.07 8.00
N THR A 308 -7.34 0.20 7.78
CA THR A 308 -8.43 0.53 6.86
C THR A 308 -7.87 0.63 5.44
N VAL A 309 -8.26 -0.28 4.55
CA VAL A 309 -7.92 -0.21 3.11
C VAL A 309 -8.53 1.05 2.51
N GLY A 310 -9.79 1.32 2.84
CA GLY A 310 -10.52 2.48 2.35
C GLY A 310 -12.00 2.39 2.67
N ILE A 311 -12.76 3.30 2.06
CA ILE A 311 -14.21 3.37 2.17
C ILE A 311 -14.87 3.37 0.79
N ALA A 312 -16.00 2.70 0.66
CA ALA A 312 -16.88 2.83 -0.49
C ALA A 312 -18.23 3.36 -0.01
N LEU A 313 -18.88 4.16 -0.85
CA LEU A 313 -20.15 4.80 -0.53
C LEU A 313 -21.16 4.46 -1.60
N PHE A 314 -22.39 4.21 -1.18
CA PHE A 314 -23.45 3.85 -2.10
C PHE A 314 -24.77 4.50 -1.72
N ASN A 315 -25.36 5.20 -2.68
CA ASN A 315 -26.62 5.89 -2.47
C ASN A 315 -27.78 4.91 -2.65
N VAL A 316 -28.60 4.76 -1.61
CA VAL A 316 -29.72 3.82 -1.63
C VAL A 316 -30.84 4.34 -2.53
N PHE A 317 -31.09 5.65 -2.48
CA PHE A 317 -32.15 6.29 -3.24
C PHE A 317 -31.62 7.28 -4.27
N LEU A 318 -32.42 7.48 -5.31
CA LEU A 318 -32.20 8.46 -6.37
C LEU A 318 -33.44 9.34 -6.54
N ALA A 319 -33.22 10.60 -6.89
CA ALA A 319 -34.25 11.53 -7.32
C ALA A 319 -34.75 11.20 -8.74
N ASP A 320 -35.84 11.83 -9.13
CA ASP A 320 -36.34 11.72 -10.50
C ASP A 320 -35.40 12.41 -11.50
N VAL A 321 -35.54 12.03 -12.77
CA VAL A 321 -34.71 12.53 -13.88
C VAL A 321 -34.94 14.02 -14.14
N GLU A 322 -36.15 14.52 -13.87
CA GLU A 322 -36.51 15.94 -14.08
C GLU A 322 -35.68 16.89 -13.22
N ASP A 323 -35.18 16.42 -12.07
CA ASP A 323 -34.35 17.21 -11.17
C ASP A 323 -32.86 17.28 -11.61
N SER A 324 -32.49 16.62 -12.71
CA SER A 324 -31.12 16.53 -13.21
C SER A 324 -30.87 17.32 -14.48
N ILE A 325 -29.71 17.97 -14.56
CA ILE A 325 -29.32 18.80 -15.72
C ILE A 325 -28.98 17.92 -16.95
N ASP A 326 -28.55 16.68 -16.72
CA ASP A 326 -28.07 15.75 -17.76
C ASP A 326 -29.04 14.61 -18.06
N GLY A 327 -30.23 14.62 -17.46
CA GLY A 327 -31.20 13.53 -17.58
C GLY A 327 -30.80 12.26 -16.82
N SER A 328 -29.83 12.34 -15.89
CA SER A 328 -29.41 11.23 -15.05
C SER A 328 -30.05 11.28 -13.65
N ARG A 329 -30.47 10.13 -13.13
CA ARG A 329 -30.97 10.06 -11.75
C ARG A 329 -29.81 10.24 -10.77
N VAL A 330 -29.86 11.31 -9.98
CA VAL A 330 -28.83 11.67 -8.99
C VAL A 330 -29.28 11.40 -7.56
N GLN A 331 -28.33 11.34 -6.63
CA GLN A 331 -28.66 11.26 -5.20
C GLN A 331 -29.44 12.52 -4.78
N PRO A 332 -30.55 12.37 -4.01
CA PRO A 332 -31.24 13.49 -3.43
C PRO A 332 -30.34 14.32 -2.50
N SER A 333 -30.44 15.64 -2.59
CA SER A 333 -29.71 16.55 -1.70
C SER A 333 -30.49 16.88 -0.43
N SER A 334 -31.83 16.79 -0.46
CA SER A 334 -32.70 17.03 0.69
C SER A 334 -33.28 15.71 1.22
N PRO A 335 -33.37 15.51 2.55
CA PRO A 335 -33.99 14.31 3.14
C PRO A 335 -35.46 14.14 2.78
N THR A 336 -36.13 15.24 2.45
CA THR A 336 -37.57 15.28 2.11
C THR A 336 -37.84 15.25 0.61
N THR A 337 -36.82 15.16 -0.26
CA THR A 337 -37.00 15.07 -1.72
C THR A 337 -37.93 13.91 -2.07
N ARG A 338 -38.90 14.15 -2.97
CA ARG A 338 -39.85 13.17 -3.51
C ARG A 338 -40.21 13.54 -4.97
N PRO A 339 -40.56 12.57 -5.83
CA PRO A 339 -40.51 11.12 -5.58
C PRO A 339 -39.07 10.62 -5.42
N ILE A 340 -38.92 9.44 -4.81
CA ILE A 340 -37.62 8.77 -4.68
C ILE A 340 -37.71 7.34 -5.17
N PHE A 341 -36.63 6.88 -5.80
CA PHE A 341 -36.54 5.56 -6.38
C PHE A 341 -35.40 4.79 -5.74
N LEU A 342 -35.60 3.49 -5.52
CA LEU A 342 -34.53 2.62 -5.06
C LEU A 342 -33.47 2.48 -6.17
N ASN A 343 -32.19 2.59 -5.81
CA ASN A 343 -31.06 2.47 -6.73
C ASN A 343 -30.76 1.00 -7.07
N GLU A 344 -31.77 0.28 -7.56
CA GLU A 344 -31.70 -1.16 -7.81
C GLU A 344 -30.67 -1.50 -8.89
N GLY A 345 -30.09 -2.70 -8.75
CA GLY A 345 -29.19 -3.28 -9.73
C GLY A 345 -27.86 -3.76 -9.19
N TYR A 346 -26.96 -4.10 -10.12
CA TYR A 346 -25.59 -4.49 -9.85
C TYR A 346 -24.68 -3.26 -10.03
N HIS A 347 -23.79 -3.02 -9.07
CA HIS A 347 -22.96 -1.82 -8.99
C HIS A 347 -21.51 -2.19 -8.73
N GLN A 348 -20.59 -1.58 -9.48
CA GLN A 348 -19.17 -1.58 -9.18
C GLN A 348 -18.81 -0.22 -8.59
N ILE A 349 -18.42 -0.21 -7.32
CA ILE A 349 -18.30 1.00 -6.50
C ILE A 349 -16.81 1.23 -6.20
N PRO A 350 -16.25 2.42 -6.49
CA PRO A 350 -14.85 2.69 -6.23
C PRO A 350 -14.56 2.76 -4.74
N VAL A 351 -13.36 2.33 -4.35
CA VAL A 351 -12.87 2.48 -2.97
C VAL A 351 -12.02 3.74 -2.88
N TYR A 352 -12.31 4.58 -1.87
CA TYR A 352 -11.60 5.82 -1.57
C TYR A 352 -10.71 5.67 -0.35
N MET A 353 -9.57 6.35 -0.35
CA MET A 353 -8.72 6.38 0.83
C MET A 353 -9.46 7.00 2.01
N TRP A 354 -9.37 6.34 3.15
CA TRP A 354 -9.83 6.92 4.41
C TRP A 354 -8.82 7.97 4.86
N THR A 355 -9.25 9.22 4.99
CA THR A 355 -8.46 10.24 5.67
C THR A 355 -9.20 10.68 6.94
N THR A 356 -8.48 10.74 8.06
CA THR A 356 -8.99 11.19 9.36
C THR A 356 -9.46 12.65 9.35
N ARG A 357 -9.15 13.38 8.26
CA ARG A 357 -9.59 14.75 8.00
C ARG A 357 -10.90 14.84 7.22
N MET A 358 -11.56 13.72 6.89
CA MET A 358 -12.91 13.75 6.32
C MET A 358 -13.92 14.18 7.38
N GLY A 359 -13.96 15.48 7.68
CA GLY A 359 -15.13 16.10 8.26
C GLY A 359 -16.20 16.17 7.18
N PHE A 360 -17.24 15.32 7.23
CA PHE A 360 -18.32 15.35 6.24
C PHE A 360 -19.30 16.51 6.47
N LYS A 361 -18.80 17.71 6.78
CA LYS A 361 -19.64 18.80 7.32
C LYS A 361 -20.54 19.48 6.29
N ASP A 362 -20.20 19.49 4.98
CA ASP A 362 -20.95 20.37 4.05
C ASP A 362 -21.49 19.74 2.76
N ALA A 363 -20.89 18.67 2.21
CA ALA A 363 -21.21 18.21 0.84
C ALA A 363 -22.01 16.89 0.73
N GLY A 364 -22.42 16.29 1.85
CA GLY A 364 -22.92 14.92 1.85
C GLY A 364 -21.81 13.90 1.66
N VAL A 365 -22.06 12.66 2.10
CA VAL A 365 -21.04 11.62 2.23
C VAL A 365 -20.38 11.33 0.87
N HIS A 366 -21.18 11.26 -0.19
CA HIS A 366 -20.74 10.91 -1.55
C HIS A 366 -19.82 11.95 -2.19
N VAL A 367 -20.14 13.24 -2.08
CA VAL A 367 -19.34 14.32 -2.71
C VAL A 367 -17.98 14.48 -2.03
N ASN A 368 -17.91 14.25 -0.71
CA ASN A 368 -16.65 14.33 0.03
C ASN A 368 -15.72 13.14 -0.21
N ALA A 369 -16.25 11.94 -0.41
CA ALA A 369 -15.41 10.79 -0.81
C ALA A 369 -14.88 10.92 -2.23
N VAL A 370 -15.66 11.47 -3.17
CA VAL A 370 -15.18 11.73 -4.55
C VAL A 370 -14.02 12.73 -4.59
N LYS A 371 -13.96 13.67 -3.62
CA LYS A 371 -12.80 14.58 -3.46
C LYS A 371 -11.58 13.88 -2.86
N SER A 372 -11.76 12.72 -2.24
CA SER A 372 -10.67 11.92 -1.70
C SER A 372 -10.04 11.09 -2.81
N GLN A 373 -8.75 10.83 -2.67
CA GLN A 373 -8.04 10.02 -3.64
C GLN A 373 -8.54 8.58 -3.58
N ARG A 374 -8.90 8.03 -4.74
CA ARG A 374 -9.31 6.62 -4.84
C ARG A 374 -8.14 5.68 -4.59
N VAL A 375 -8.42 4.55 -3.97
CA VAL A 375 -7.49 3.42 -3.91
C VAL A 375 -7.36 2.88 -5.33
N PRO A 376 -6.16 2.89 -5.93
CA PRO A 376 -6.01 2.56 -7.35
C PRO A 376 -6.58 1.20 -7.71
N CYS A 377 -7.34 1.14 -8.81
CA CYS A 377 -7.97 -0.07 -9.36
C CYS A 377 -9.02 -0.76 -8.45
N CYS A 378 -9.13 -0.35 -7.19
CA CYS A 378 -9.86 -1.05 -6.15
C CYS A 378 -11.36 -0.70 -6.17
N SER A 379 -12.21 -1.72 -6.15
CA SER A 379 -13.66 -1.55 -6.18
C SER A 379 -14.41 -2.65 -5.45
N ILE A 380 -15.62 -2.35 -4.98
CA ILE A 380 -16.58 -3.32 -4.44
C ILE A 380 -17.63 -3.65 -5.50
N LEU A 381 -18.02 -4.93 -5.57
CA LEU A 381 -19.16 -5.43 -6.32
C LEU A 381 -20.34 -5.58 -5.36
N MET A 382 -21.41 -4.85 -5.64
CA MET A 382 -22.60 -4.81 -4.79
C MET A 382 -23.85 -4.99 -5.64
N ARG A 383 -24.88 -5.56 -5.03
CA ARG A 383 -26.23 -5.64 -5.60
C ARG A 383 -27.25 -5.11 -4.62
N LEU A 384 -28.21 -4.35 -5.13
CA LEU A 384 -29.31 -3.76 -4.38
C LEU A 384 -30.63 -4.16 -5.05
N SER A 385 -31.56 -4.68 -4.26
CA SER A 385 -32.87 -5.12 -4.74
C SER A 385 -33.97 -4.73 -3.76
N GLY A 386 -35.10 -4.29 -4.29
CA GLY A 386 -36.33 -4.04 -3.53
C GLY A 386 -37.17 -5.30 -3.42
N ARG A 387 -38.10 -5.48 -4.37
CA ARG A 387 -39.11 -6.56 -4.33
C ARG A 387 -38.56 -7.91 -4.80
N ASP A 388 -37.87 -7.92 -5.94
CA ASP A 388 -37.34 -9.13 -6.56
C ASP A 388 -35.85 -9.29 -6.22
N ASP A 389 -35.46 -10.44 -5.68
CA ASP A 389 -34.05 -10.70 -5.35
C ASP A 389 -33.23 -10.82 -6.64
N LEU A 390 -32.13 -10.08 -6.71
CA LEU A 390 -31.17 -10.19 -7.80
C LEU A 390 -30.22 -11.36 -7.51
N PRO A 391 -30.05 -12.38 -8.36
CA PRO A 391 -29.11 -13.47 -8.07
C PRO A 391 -27.64 -13.01 -8.13
N PRO A 392 -26.68 -13.70 -7.48
CA PRO A 392 -25.26 -13.35 -7.60
C PRO A 392 -24.79 -13.58 -9.05
N LYS A 393 -23.89 -12.72 -9.52
CA LYS A 393 -23.36 -12.74 -10.90
C LYS A 393 -21.85 -12.74 -10.91
N LEU A 394 -21.27 -13.43 -11.89
CA LEU A 394 -19.84 -13.38 -12.10
C LEU A 394 -19.47 -12.02 -12.69
N TYR A 395 -18.28 -11.52 -12.36
CA TYR A 395 -17.82 -10.25 -12.95
C TYR A 395 -17.77 -10.29 -14.48
N GLN A 396 -17.51 -11.47 -15.04
CA GLN A 396 -17.45 -11.73 -16.49
C GLN A 396 -18.81 -11.58 -17.19
N ASP A 397 -19.92 -11.59 -16.43
CA ASP A 397 -21.27 -11.41 -16.96
C ASP A 397 -21.53 -9.95 -17.40
N ARG A 398 -20.64 -9.01 -17.03
CA ARG A 398 -20.70 -7.59 -17.42
C ARG A 398 -22.00 -6.89 -17.04
N VAL A 399 -22.53 -7.23 -15.85
CA VAL A 399 -23.79 -6.67 -15.34
C VAL A 399 -23.60 -5.51 -14.36
N TYR A 400 -22.43 -5.40 -13.72
CA TYR A 400 -22.17 -4.38 -12.70
C TYR A 400 -21.94 -3.01 -13.33
N ASN A 401 -22.84 -2.06 -13.07
CA ASN A 401 -22.67 -0.67 -13.49
C ASN A 401 -21.34 -0.14 -12.97
N SER A 402 -20.44 0.19 -13.89
CA SER A 402 -19.03 0.45 -13.62
C SER A 402 -18.61 1.87 -13.98
N MET A 403 -19.58 2.74 -14.31
CA MET A 403 -19.32 4.12 -14.73
C MET A 403 -18.63 4.96 -13.66
N GLN A 404 -18.81 4.64 -12.39
CA GLN A 404 -18.08 5.29 -11.28
C GLN A 404 -16.65 4.77 -11.11
N CYS A 405 -16.31 3.64 -11.74
CA CYS A 405 -15.02 2.97 -11.68
C CYS A 405 -14.22 3.09 -12.99
N ILE A 406 -14.51 4.08 -13.84
CA ILE A 406 -13.73 4.31 -15.07
C ILE A 406 -12.23 4.39 -14.71
N PRO A 407 -11.38 3.56 -15.32
CA PRO A 407 -9.95 3.57 -15.09
C PRO A 407 -9.35 4.95 -15.37
N LEU A 408 -8.51 5.43 -14.45
CA LEU A 408 -7.72 6.63 -14.65
C LEU A 408 -6.56 6.27 -15.57
N PRO A 409 -5.97 7.25 -16.29
CA PRO A 409 -4.87 6.98 -17.20
C PRO A 409 -3.76 6.14 -16.57
N TYR A 410 -3.31 6.49 -15.36
CA TYR A 410 -2.24 5.73 -14.68
C TYR A 410 -2.67 4.32 -14.27
N GLU A 411 -3.95 4.08 -14.02
CA GLU A 411 -4.46 2.75 -13.65
C GLU A 411 -4.48 1.80 -14.83
N MET A 412 -4.58 2.30 -16.08
CA MET A 412 -4.55 1.44 -17.26
C MET A 412 -3.26 0.61 -17.30
N GLY A 413 -2.11 1.24 -17.00
CA GLY A 413 -0.83 0.54 -16.88
C GLY A 413 -0.74 -0.34 -15.63
N LEU A 414 -1.38 0.07 -14.54
CA LEU A 414 -1.41 -0.68 -13.28
C LEU A 414 -2.23 -1.97 -13.40
N PHE A 415 -3.38 -1.96 -14.08
CA PHE A 415 -4.17 -3.17 -14.33
C PHE A 415 -3.36 -4.26 -15.02
N TYR A 416 -2.49 -3.90 -15.97
CA TYR A 416 -1.61 -4.85 -16.62
C TYR A 416 -0.67 -5.54 -15.62
N PHE A 417 -0.03 -4.75 -14.74
CA PHE A 417 0.81 -5.27 -13.66
C PHE A 417 0.00 -6.17 -12.72
N LEU A 418 -1.14 -5.69 -12.24
CA LEU A 418 -1.98 -6.39 -11.27
C LEU A 418 -2.57 -7.69 -11.80
N MET A 419 -2.81 -7.81 -13.12
CA MET A 419 -3.39 -9.01 -13.72
C MET A 419 -2.36 -10.01 -14.25
N LYS A 420 -1.17 -9.56 -14.68
CA LYS A 420 -0.16 -10.46 -15.27
C LYS A 420 1.05 -10.71 -14.39
N GLU A 421 1.53 -9.68 -13.69
CA GLU A 421 2.79 -9.74 -12.94
C GLU A 421 2.56 -10.10 -11.48
N ARG A 422 1.41 -9.72 -10.92
CA ARG A 422 1.01 -10.18 -9.59
C ARG A 422 0.70 -11.68 -9.67
N GLY A 423 1.60 -12.48 -9.11
CA GLY A 423 1.53 -13.94 -9.14
C GLY A 423 0.21 -14.52 -8.60
N LEU A 424 0.07 -15.84 -8.72
CA LEU A 424 -1.12 -16.58 -8.25
C LEU A 424 -1.53 -16.12 -6.86
N GLN A 425 -2.76 -15.65 -6.77
CA GLN A 425 -3.28 -15.05 -5.56
C GLN A 425 -3.60 -16.18 -4.58
N PRO A 426 -2.90 -16.25 -3.43
CA PRO A 426 -3.22 -17.28 -2.46
C PRO A 426 -4.67 -17.09 -1.99
N PRO A 427 -5.42 -18.18 -1.81
CA PRO A 427 -6.68 -18.14 -1.08
C PRO A 427 -6.47 -17.46 0.28
N ILE A 428 -7.49 -16.78 0.78
CA ILE A 428 -7.46 -16.14 2.10
C ILE A 428 -7.07 -17.15 3.19
N ARG A 429 -7.52 -18.41 3.06
CA ARG A 429 -7.13 -19.52 3.93
C ARG A 429 -5.62 -19.74 3.98
N THR A 430 -4.94 -19.69 2.84
CA THR A 430 -3.48 -19.83 2.77
C THR A 430 -2.79 -18.61 3.37
N ALA A 431 -3.28 -17.40 3.10
CA ALA A 431 -2.76 -16.18 3.74
C ALA A 431 -2.92 -16.21 5.27
N LEU A 432 -4.04 -16.75 5.76
CA LEU A 432 -4.29 -16.99 7.18
C LEU A 432 -3.32 -17.99 7.80
N GLN A 433 -3.04 -19.10 7.11
CA GLN A 433 -2.06 -20.09 7.57
C GLN A 433 -0.65 -19.48 7.65
N GLN A 434 -0.23 -18.73 6.62
CA GLN A 434 1.04 -18.02 6.64
C GLN A 434 1.10 -17.00 7.79
N LEU A 435 0.01 -16.27 8.03
CA LEU A 435 -0.08 -15.33 9.15
C LEU A 435 -0.01 -16.07 10.50
N LYS A 436 -0.67 -17.23 10.63
CA LYS A 436 -0.64 -18.08 11.82
C LYS A 436 0.78 -18.53 12.17
N GLU A 437 1.52 -19.01 11.17
CA GLU A 437 2.92 -19.43 11.30
C GLU A 437 3.81 -18.26 11.72
N GLN A 438 3.63 -17.09 11.07
CA GLN A 438 4.42 -15.89 11.36
C GLN A 438 4.16 -15.31 12.75
N VAL A 439 2.91 -15.38 13.23
CA VAL A 439 2.50 -14.89 14.56
C VAL A 439 2.76 -15.94 15.65
N ARG A 440 3.15 -17.17 15.27
CA ARG A 440 3.35 -18.32 16.17
C ARG A 440 2.11 -18.60 17.02
N ALA A 441 0.91 -18.45 16.45
CA ALA A 441 -0.32 -18.75 17.16
C ALA A 441 -0.45 -20.27 17.35
N ALA A 442 -0.59 -20.71 18.60
CA ALA A 442 -0.57 -22.12 18.98
C ALA A 442 -1.71 -22.95 18.35
N ASN A 443 -2.88 -22.34 18.15
CA ASN A 443 -4.05 -22.95 17.52
C ASN A 443 -4.96 -21.87 16.89
N ASP A 444 -6.03 -22.30 16.24
CA ASP A 444 -6.96 -21.39 15.55
C ASP A 444 -7.69 -20.47 16.52
N ASP A 445 -8.04 -20.95 17.73
CA ASP A 445 -8.65 -20.11 18.78
C ASP A 445 -7.68 -19.02 19.27
N ALA A 446 -6.38 -19.30 19.34
CA ALA A 446 -5.36 -18.30 19.68
C ALA A 446 -5.21 -17.27 18.57
N LEU A 447 -5.33 -17.69 17.30
CA LEU A 447 -5.32 -16.79 16.14
C LEU A 447 -6.60 -15.93 16.12
N ILE A 448 -7.78 -16.52 16.29
CA ILE A 448 -9.06 -15.82 16.39
C ILE A 448 -9.07 -14.88 17.58
N GLY A 449 -8.55 -15.30 18.74
CA GLY A 449 -8.38 -14.44 19.90
C GLY A 449 -7.36 -13.32 19.68
N TRP A 450 -6.30 -13.56 18.91
CA TRP A 450 -5.33 -12.53 18.51
C TRP A 450 -5.93 -11.53 17.52
N MET A 451 -6.67 -12.01 16.51
CA MET A 451 -7.40 -11.19 15.55
C MET A 451 -8.48 -10.39 16.27
N GLY A 452 -9.31 -11.07 17.08
CA GLY A 452 -10.32 -10.49 17.94
C GLY A 452 -9.73 -9.41 18.84
N ARG A 453 -8.60 -9.65 19.54
CA ARG A 453 -7.96 -8.58 20.34
C ARG A 453 -7.53 -7.37 19.53
N ARG A 454 -7.17 -7.53 18.26
CA ARG A 454 -6.81 -6.40 17.38
C ARG A 454 -8.03 -5.70 16.77
N VAL A 455 -9.08 -6.46 16.46
CA VAL A 455 -10.37 -5.95 15.98
C VAL A 455 -11.18 -5.29 17.12
N SER A 456 -11.09 -5.80 18.34
CA SER A 456 -11.87 -5.37 19.50
C SER A 456 -11.20 -4.29 20.35
N LYS A 457 -9.89 -4.02 20.17
CA LYS A 457 -9.18 -2.93 20.88
C LYS A 457 -9.57 -1.52 20.39
N GLU A 458 -10.40 -1.42 19.36
CA GLU A 458 -10.68 -0.16 18.68
C GLU A 458 -11.87 0.60 19.26
N LYS A 459 -11.68 1.17 20.45
CA LYS A 459 -12.28 2.48 20.76
C LYS A 459 -11.32 3.56 20.27
N GLY A 460 -11.30 3.85 18.97
CA GLY A 460 -10.36 4.83 18.40
C GLY A 460 -10.35 4.92 16.87
N ILE A 461 -9.50 5.81 16.34
CA ILE A 461 -9.27 6.00 14.91
C ILE A 461 -8.34 4.88 14.41
N ILE A 462 -8.84 4.06 13.49
CA ILE A 462 -8.08 3.00 12.81
C ILE A 462 -7.18 3.68 11.78
N PRO A 463 -5.86 3.42 11.78
CA PRO A 463 -4.96 3.99 10.77
C PRO A 463 -5.36 3.52 9.37
N SER A 464 -5.29 4.44 8.41
CA SER A 464 -5.44 4.09 7.00
C SER A 464 -4.23 3.29 6.54
N MET A 465 -4.47 2.39 5.60
CA MET A 465 -3.41 1.62 5.00
C MET A 465 -2.48 2.53 4.21
N GLU A 466 -1.17 2.39 4.43
CA GLU A 466 -0.18 3.14 3.70
C GLU A 466 -0.14 2.64 2.25
N LEU A 467 -0.76 3.39 1.34
CA LEU A 467 -0.76 3.02 -0.08
C LEU A 467 0.56 3.35 -0.77
N SER A 468 1.65 3.69 -0.07
CA SER A 468 2.95 3.97 -0.69
C SER A 468 3.48 2.78 -1.52
N CYS A 469 3.05 1.56 -1.18
CA CYS A 469 3.27 0.34 -1.96
C CYS A 469 2.51 0.29 -3.30
N ILE A 470 1.45 1.12 -3.47
CA ILE A 470 0.62 1.23 -4.69
C ILE A 470 0.82 2.58 -5.40
N LEU A 471 1.01 3.67 -4.64
CA LEU A 471 0.88 5.06 -5.08
C LEU A 471 2.18 5.75 -5.49
N LYS A 472 3.34 5.07 -5.47
CA LYS A 472 4.59 5.64 -6.02
C LYS A 472 4.57 5.89 -7.52
N TYR A 473 3.42 5.66 -8.16
CA TYR A 473 3.08 6.15 -9.48
C TYR A 473 2.82 7.66 -9.58
N HIS A 474 2.44 8.35 -8.50
CA HIS A 474 1.93 9.73 -8.59
C HIS A 474 2.94 10.86 -8.34
N GLU A 475 4.08 10.59 -7.70
CA GLU A 475 5.07 11.63 -7.36
C GLU A 475 5.95 12.08 -8.55
N GLY A 476 5.91 11.37 -9.67
CA GLY A 476 6.66 11.74 -10.89
C GLY A 476 6.03 12.86 -11.72
N ARG A 477 4.76 13.22 -11.51
CA ARG A 477 4.05 14.21 -12.36
C ARG A 477 3.71 15.54 -11.68
N SER A 478 3.67 15.61 -10.35
CA SER A 478 3.32 16.85 -9.65
C SER A 478 4.45 17.88 -9.57
N ARG A 479 5.68 17.55 -10.01
CA ARG A 479 6.80 18.51 -10.08
C ARG A 479 7.01 19.14 -11.46
N SER A 480 6.21 18.80 -12.47
CA SER A 480 6.33 19.36 -13.83
C SER A 480 5.16 20.26 -14.24
N LEU A 481 4.28 20.65 -13.30
CA LEU A 481 3.14 21.54 -13.54
C LEU A 481 3.01 22.65 -12.48
N LEU A 482 4.13 23.09 -11.92
CA LEU A 482 4.27 24.39 -11.28
C LEU A 482 5.42 25.16 -11.92
#